data_AF-A0A838E154-F1
#
_entry.id   AF-A0A838E154-F1
#
_cell.length_a   1.000
_cell.length_b   1.000
_cell.length_c   1.000
_cell.angle_alpha   90.00
_cell.angle_beta   90.00
_cell.angle_gamma   90.00
#
_symmetry.space_group_name_H-M   'P 1'
#
loop_
_entity.id
_entity.type
_entity.pdbx_description
1 polymer ?
#
loop_
_entity_poly.entity_id
_entity_poly.type
_entity_poly.pdbx_seq_one_letter_code
_entity_poly.pdbx_strand_id
1 'polypeptide(L)'
;MKATFSKPSLKQHPALKLRRNEHSRTIKAEWHGLMLYYTVEKRKDKKGETSIVFLVSNFSASFKEYVRIYKLIWSIETFHRTAKQSLGLKNCQSTKLDMQKVRICNLFSIYAFLQH
;
A
#
# COMPACT_ATOMS: atom_id res chain seq x y z
N MET A 1 37.81 -12.88 -1.74
CA MET A 1 36.46 -13.42 -2.00
C MET A 1 35.43 -12.34 -1.70
N LYS A 2 34.87 -11.69 -2.73
CA LYS A 2 33.78 -10.72 -2.57
C LYS A 2 32.48 -11.51 -2.50
N ALA A 3 31.82 -11.52 -1.33
CA ALA A 3 30.48 -12.07 -1.22
C ALA A 3 29.55 -11.19 -2.05
N THR A 4 29.04 -11.75 -3.14
CA THR A 4 27.94 -11.23 -3.93
C THR A 4 26.73 -11.09 -2.99
N PHE A 5 26.39 -9.86 -2.59
CA PHE A 5 25.13 -9.60 -1.91
C PHE A 5 23.99 -9.83 -2.92
N SER A 6 23.52 -11.07 -3.01
CA SER A 6 22.22 -11.35 -3.60
C SER A 6 21.21 -10.57 -2.77
N LYS A 7 20.49 -9.65 -3.42
CA LYS A 7 19.53 -8.75 -2.78
C LYS A 7 18.59 -9.59 -1.89
N PRO A 8 18.63 -9.51 -0.55
CA PRO A 8 17.85 -10.41 0.28
C PRO A 8 16.36 -10.10 0.06
N SER A 9 15.66 -11.03 -0.56
CA SER A 9 14.21 -10.94 -0.73
C SER A 9 13.54 -11.18 0.63
N LEU A 10 12.65 -10.27 1.05
CA LEU A 10 11.89 -10.40 2.31
C LEU A 10 11.20 -11.77 2.45
N LYS A 11 10.86 -12.41 1.33
CA LYS A 11 10.25 -13.75 1.27
C LYS A 11 11.14 -14.86 1.83
N GLN A 12 12.47 -14.71 1.75
CA GLN A 12 13.43 -15.73 2.16
C GLN A 12 13.90 -15.55 3.61
N HIS A 13 13.57 -14.41 4.24
CA HIS A 13 14.09 -14.09 5.57
C HIS A 13 13.48 -15.01 6.65
N PRO A 14 14.29 -15.78 7.40
CA PRO A 14 13.79 -16.79 8.34
C PRO A 14 12.95 -16.18 9.48
N ALA A 15 13.25 -14.96 9.91
CA ALA A 15 12.48 -14.29 10.97
C ALA A 15 11.07 -13.84 10.53
N LEU A 16 10.81 -13.76 9.21
CA LEU A 16 9.52 -13.38 8.63
C LEU A 16 8.70 -14.60 8.17
N LYS A 17 9.19 -15.82 8.39
CA LYS A 17 8.40 -17.04 8.13
C LYS A 17 7.33 -17.18 9.21
N LEU A 18 6.06 -17.18 8.80
CA LEU A 18 4.92 -17.45 9.65
C LEU A 18 4.84 -18.95 9.98
N ARG A 19 4.65 -19.32 11.25
CA ARG A 19 4.35 -20.71 11.62
C ARG A 19 2.91 -21.08 11.21
N ARG A 20 2.58 -22.39 11.28
CA ARG A 20 1.29 -22.95 10.78
C ARG A 20 0.06 -22.19 11.29
N ASN A 21 0.05 -21.79 12.56
CA ASN A 21 -1.09 -21.12 13.20
C ASN A 21 -0.95 -19.59 13.37
N GLU A 22 0.15 -18.99 12.92
CA GLU A 22 0.34 -17.54 12.99
C GLU A 22 -0.25 -16.86 11.75
N HIS A 23 -1.10 -15.86 11.98
CA HIS A 23 -1.67 -15.02 10.92
C HIS A 23 -0.80 -13.82 10.57
N SER A 24 -0.02 -13.33 11.52
CA SER A 24 0.86 -12.18 11.33
C SER A 24 2.08 -12.23 12.24
N ARG A 25 3.15 -11.53 11.85
CA ARG A 25 4.36 -11.36 12.66
C ARG A 25 5.05 -10.05 12.30
N THR A 26 5.56 -9.33 13.28
CA THR A 26 6.34 -8.10 13.08
C THR A 26 7.75 -8.28 13.64
N ILE A 27 8.74 -7.83 12.88
CA ILE A 27 10.14 -7.72 13.33
C ILE A 27 10.57 -6.26 13.22
N LYS A 28 11.48 -5.85 14.11
CA LYS A 28 12.16 -4.56 14.02
C LYS A 28 13.55 -4.80 13.47
N ALA A 29 13.95 -4.04 12.47
CA ALA A 29 15.31 -4.06 11.95
C ALA A 29 15.71 -2.67 11.45
N GLU A 30 17.01 -2.39 11.54
CA GLU A 30 17.58 -1.18 10.97
C GLU A 30 17.88 -1.40 9.49
N TRP A 31 17.55 -0.39 8.67
CA TRP A 31 17.87 -0.38 7.25
C TRP A 31 18.41 1.00 6.87
N HIS A 32 19.68 1.08 6.47
CA HIS A 32 20.35 2.34 6.11
C HIS A 32 20.18 3.45 7.19
N GLY A 33 20.31 3.09 8.48
CA GLY A 33 20.15 4.01 9.60
C GLY A 33 18.72 4.38 9.96
N LEU A 34 17.72 3.77 9.33
CA LEU A 34 16.31 3.92 9.68
C LEU A 34 15.81 2.68 10.42
N MET A 35 15.19 2.90 11.58
CA MET A 35 14.50 1.84 12.31
C MET A 35 13.16 1.54 11.65
N LEU A 36 13.05 0.34 11.07
CA LEU A 36 11.87 -0.09 10.34
C LEU A 36 11.22 -1.31 10.99
N TYR A 37 9.90 -1.37 10.83
CA TYR A 37 9.01 -2.40 11.31
C TYR A 37 8.53 -3.19 10.09
N TYR A 38 8.98 -4.43 9.98
CA TYR A 38 8.62 -5.36 8.91
C TYR A 38 7.55 -6.29 9.42
N THR A 39 6.36 -6.22 8.84
CA THR A 39 5.20 -7.02 9.20
C THR A 39 4.86 -7.97 8.06
N VAL A 40 4.66 -9.25 8.38
CA VAL A 40 4.15 -10.25 7.44
C VAL A 40 2.72 -10.61 7.80
N GLU A 41 1.84 -10.75 6.80
CA GLU A 41 0.42 -11.04 6.95
C GLU A 41 0.00 -12.16 6.00
N LYS A 42 -0.76 -13.14 6.49
CA LYS A 42 -1.58 -14.02 5.64
C LYS A 42 -2.93 -13.36 5.37
N ARG A 43 -3.18 -13.05 4.11
CA ARG A 43 -4.45 -12.49 3.64
C ARG A 43 -5.19 -13.52 2.80
N LYS A 44 -6.47 -13.72 3.07
CA LYS A 44 -7.35 -14.48 2.18
C LYS A 44 -7.99 -13.53 1.19
N ASP A 45 -7.95 -13.88 -0.09
CA ASP A 45 -8.64 -13.14 -1.13
C ASP A 45 -10.13 -13.57 -1.21
N LYS A 46 -10.94 -12.83 -1.98
CA LYS A 46 -12.36 -13.11 -2.20
C LYS A 46 -12.63 -14.52 -2.76
N LYS A 47 -11.64 -15.10 -3.44
CA LYS A 47 -11.69 -16.48 -3.98
C LYS A 47 -11.27 -17.55 -2.98
N GLY A 48 -10.94 -17.18 -1.74
CA GLY A 48 -10.49 -18.11 -0.69
C GLY A 48 -8.99 -18.45 -0.73
N GLU A 49 -8.26 -17.99 -1.75
CA GLU A 49 -6.82 -18.21 -1.87
C GLU A 49 -6.06 -17.40 -0.81
N THR A 50 -5.04 -18.03 -0.21
CA THR A 50 -4.21 -17.39 0.82
C THR A 50 -2.95 -16.80 0.19
N SER A 51 -2.80 -15.49 0.30
CA SER A 51 -1.62 -14.73 -0.13
C SER A 51 -0.84 -14.23 1.08
N ILE A 52 0.49 -14.11 0.94
CA ILE A 52 1.36 -13.52 1.97
C ILE A 52 1.72 -12.10 1.54
N VAL A 53 1.42 -11.13 2.40
CA VAL A 53 1.73 -9.71 2.20
C VAL A 53 2.84 -9.30 3.17
N PHE A 54 3.76 -8.48 2.70
CA PHE A 54 4.82 -7.88 3.51
C PHE A 54 4.60 -6.38 3.56
N LEU A 55 4.53 -5.82 4.77
CA LEU A 55 4.34 -4.42 5.05
C LEU A 55 5.59 -3.89 5.74
N VAL A 56 6.04 -2.70 5.36
CA VAL A 56 7.18 -2.02 5.99
C VAL A 56 6.72 -0.65 6.45
N SER A 57 7.11 -0.27 7.66
CA SER A 57 6.74 1.02 8.25
C SER A 57 7.87 1.57 9.11
N ASN A 58 7.91 2.89 9.30
CA ASN A 58 8.90 3.60 10.10
C ASN A 58 8.36 4.03 11.49
N PHE A 59 7.16 3.58 11.85
CA PHE A 59 6.51 3.88 13.12
C PHE A 59 6.10 2.59 13.80
N SER A 60 5.97 2.62 15.13
CA SER A 60 5.47 1.49 15.92
C SER A 60 3.95 1.51 15.99
N ALA A 61 3.28 0.47 15.53
CA ALA A 61 1.84 0.30 15.73
C ALA A 61 1.49 -1.17 15.95
N SER A 62 0.25 -1.41 16.39
CA SER A 62 -0.26 -2.77 16.44
C SER A 62 -0.44 -3.33 15.02
N PHE A 63 -0.37 -4.65 14.89
CA PHE A 63 -0.64 -5.33 13.62
C PHE A 63 -1.96 -4.88 12.97
N LYS A 64 -3.05 -4.85 13.76
CA LYS A 64 -4.38 -4.44 13.28
C LYS A 64 -4.37 -3.02 12.71
N GLU A 65 -3.60 -2.12 13.33
CA GLU A 65 -3.47 -0.75 12.86
C GLU A 65 -2.69 -0.65 11.55
N TYR A 66 -1.60 -1.41 11.38
CA TYR A 66 -0.91 -1.42 10.09
C TYR A 66 -1.82 -1.90 8.95
N VAL A 67 -2.60 -2.95 9.20
CA VAL A 67 -3.57 -3.44 8.20
C VAL A 67 -4.62 -2.38 7.89
N ARG A 68 -5.14 -1.68 8.93
CA ARG A 68 -6.10 -0.60 8.76
C ARG A 68 -5.53 0.55 7.92
N ILE A 69 -4.33 1.03 8.26
CA ILE A 69 -3.64 2.12 7.56
C ILE A 69 -3.35 1.69 6.11
N TYR A 70 -2.86 0.47 5.91
CA TYR A 70 -2.61 -0.05 4.57
C TYR A 70 -3.89 -0.11 3.73
N LYS A 71 -5.03 -0.54 4.32
CA LYS A 71 -6.33 -0.52 3.64
C LYS A 71 -6.77 0.89 3.24
N LEU A 72 -6.48 1.91 4.06
CA LEU A 72 -6.76 3.31 3.70
C LEU A 72 -5.93 3.75 2.50
N ILE A 73 -4.68 3.28 2.34
CA ILE A 73 -3.89 3.57 1.14
C ILE A 73 -4.60 3.04 -0.11
N TRP A 74 -5.23 1.87 -0.08
CA TRP A 74 -5.95 1.33 -1.25
C TRP A 74 -7.17 2.17 -1.68
N SER A 75 -7.70 3.03 -0.81
CA SER A 75 -8.80 3.93 -1.19
C SER A 75 -8.35 4.96 -2.23
N ILE A 76 -7.09 5.44 -2.16
CA ILE A 76 -6.58 6.39 -3.15
C ILE A 76 -6.43 5.78 -4.54
N GLU A 77 -6.08 4.49 -4.61
CA GLU A 77 -6.00 3.78 -5.89
C GLU A 77 -7.40 3.61 -6.50
N THR A 78 -8.38 3.34 -5.64
CA THR A 78 -9.79 3.29 -6.06
C THR A 78 -10.27 4.65 -6.56
N PHE A 79 -9.93 5.74 -5.85
CA PHE A 79 -10.16 7.10 -6.32
C PHE A 79 -9.54 7.33 -7.70
N HIS A 80 -8.24 7.07 -7.88
CA HIS A 80 -7.56 7.29 -9.15
C HIS A 80 -8.18 6.48 -10.29
N ARG A 81 -8.59 5.23 -10.04
CA ARG A 81 -9.31 4.41 -11.02
C ARG A 81 -10.64 5.05 -11.40
N THR A 82 -11.47 5.40 -10.42
CA THR A 82 -12.79 6.03 -10.65
C THR A 82 -12.65 7.39 -11.34
N ALA A 83 -11.66 8.19 -10.94
CA ALA A 83 -11.38 9.50 -11.55
C ALA A 83 -11.07 9.37 -13.05
N LYS A 84 -10.25 8.38 -13.42
CA LYS A 84 -9.89 8.12 -14.82
C LYS A 84 -11.02 7.49 -15.63
N GLN A 85 -11.73 6.52 -15.05
CA GLN A 85 -12.71 5.71 -15.76
C GLN A 85 -14.08 6.38 -15.84
N SER A 86 -14.56 6.97 -14.75
CA SER A 86 -15.95 7.40 -14.61
C SER A 86 -16.10 8.92 -14.52
N LEU A 87 -15.15 9.61 -13.85
CA LEU A 87 -15.27 11.06 -13.64
C LEU A 87 -14.60 11.90 -14.75
N GLY A 88 -14.00 11.24 -15.75
CA GLY A 88 -13.49 11.90 -16.94
C GLY A 88 -12.25 12.77 -16.68
N LEU A 89 -11.35 12.34 -15.77
CA LEU A 89 -10.02 12.94 -15.64
C LEU A 89 -9.26 12.91 -16.97
N LYS A 90 -9.40 11.81 -17.74
CA LYS A 90 -8.78 11.64 -19.06
C LYS A 90 -9.40 12.52 -20.16
N ASN A 91 -10.58 13.11 -19.92
CA ASN A 91 -11.33 13.84 -20.94
C ASN A 91 -10.95 15.34 -20.97
N CYS A 92 -10.05 15.80 -20.09
CA CYS A 92 -9.57 17.17 -20.12
C CYS A 92 -8.57 17.36 -21.27
N GLN A 93 -9.00 18.03 -22.35
CA GLN A 93 -8.14 18.38 -23.48
C GLN A 93 -7.45 19.75 -23.34
N SER A 94 -7.65 20.43 -22.20
CA SER A 94 -7.02 21.72 -21.98
C SER A 94 -5.52 21.58 -21.75
N THR A 95 -4.73 22.35 -22.49
CA THR A 95 -3.27 22.42 -22.34
C THR A 95 -2.83 23.43 -21.28
N LYS A 96 -3.75 24.27 -20.78
CA LYS A 96 -3.47 25.29 -19.75
C LYS A 96 -3.36 24.63 -18.37
N LEU A 97 -2.26 24.86 -17.68
CA LEU A 97 -2.00 24.30 -16.34
C LEU A 97 -3.10 24.67 -15.33
N ASP A 98 -3.57 25.91 -15.34
CA ASP A 98 -4.60 26.35 -14.37
C ASP A 98 -5.93 25.62 -14.59
N MET A 99 -6.30 25.36 -15.84
CA MET A 99 -7.50 24.57 -16.15
C MET A 99 -7.36 23.12 -15.71
N GLN A 100 -6.15 22.55 -15.83
CA GLN A 100 -5.88 21.19 -15.33
C GLN A 100 -5.96 21.12 -13.80
N LYS A 101 -5.43 22.13 -13.09
CA LYS A 101 -5.53 22.23 -11.62
C LYS A 101 -6.99 22.30 -11.17
N VAL A 102 -7.77 23.21 -11.76
CA VAL A 102 -9.20 23.35 -11.45
C VAL A 102 -9.95 22.04 -11.70
N ARG A 103 -9.64 21.35 -12.81
CA ARG A 103 -10.25 20.05 -13.11
C ARG A 103 -9.93 19.00 -12.06
N ILE A 104 -8.68 18.90 -11.63
CA ILE A 104 -8.25 17.96 -10.57
C ILE A 104 -8.98 18.28 -9.27
N CYS A 105 -9.01 19.54 -8.84
CA CYS A 105 -9.72 19.96 -7.63
C CYS A 105 -11.21 19.61 -7.68
N ASN A 106 -11.89 19.89 -8.79
CA ASN A 106 -13.30 19.54 -8.97
C ASN A 106 -13.54 18.03 -8.90
N LEU A 107 -12.64 17.21 -9.42
CA LEU A 107 -12.74 15.75 -9.34
C LEU A 107 -12.64 15.23 -7.90
N PHE A 108 -11.76 15.81 -7.09
CA PHE A 108 -11.69 15.50 -5.66
C PHE A 108 -13.02 15.83 -4.96
N SER A 109 -13.59 17.01 -5.22
CA SER A 109 -14.87 17.42 -4.66
C SER A 109 -16.01 16.50 -5.09
N ILE A 110 -16.14 16.22 -6.39
CA ILE A 110 -17.17 15.33 -6.93
C ILE A 110 -17.05 13.93 -6.33
N TYR A 111 -15.84 13.39 -6.23
CA TYR A 111 -15.63 12.08 -5.64
C TYR A 111 -16.00 12.06 -4.16
N ALA A 112 -15.66 13.11 -3.39
CA ALA A 112 -16.05 13.20 -1.99
C ALA A 112 -17.58 13.18 -1.81
N PHE A 113 -18.33 13.89 -2.66
CA PHE A 113 -19.80 13.83 -2.65
C PHE A 113 -20.37 12.47 -3.03
N LEU A 114 -19.73 11.74 -3.96
CA LEU A 114 -20.15 10.40 -4.38
C LEU A 114 -19.86 9.29 -3.36
N GLN A 115 -19.01 9.53 -2.36
CA GLN A 115 -18.71 8.56 -1.30
C GLN A 115 -19.67 8.64 -0.11
N HIS A 116 -20.51 9.69 -0.05
CA HIS A 116 -21.61 9.83 0.90
C HIS A 116 -22.90 9.22 0.35
#